data_AF-A0A376VW82-F1
#
_entry.id   AF-A0A376VW82-F1
#
_cell.length_a   1.000
_cell.length_b   1.000
_cell.length_c   1.000
_cell.angle_alpha   90.00
_cell.angle_beta   90.00
_cell.angle_gamma   90.00
#
_symmetry.space_group_name_H-M   'P 1'
#
loop_
_entity.id
_entity.type
_entity.pdbx_description
1 polymer ?
#
loop_
_entity_poly.entity_id
_entity_poly.type
_entity_poly.pdbx_seq_one_letter_code
_entity_poly.pdbx_strand_id
1 'polypeptide(L)' 'MISPDGTTFVTRFYSAELNYVTRWILYNGEQQVAAFALPATCRPEGYLAAQRNGTLIQVAPQQTRTFTVTTGIE' A
#
# COMPACT_ATOMS: atom_id res chain seq x y z
N MET A 1 7.72 0.97 -11.64
CA MET A 1 8.40 2.29 -11.74
C MET A 1 9.73 2.04 -12.39
N ILE A 2 10.10 2.82 -13.41
CA ILE A 2 11.40 2.68 -14.08
C ILE A 2 12.24 3.90 -13.70
N SER A 3 13.43 3.69 -13.15
CA SER A 3 14.37 4.78 -12.82
C SER A 3 15.12 5.27 -14.06
N PRO A 4 15.79 6.43 -13.99
CA PRO A 4 16.55 6.97 -15.13
C PRO A 4 17.65 6.05 -15.66
N ASP A 5 18.19 5.15 -14.83
CA ASP A 5 19.20 4.15 -15.20
C ASP A 5 18.60 2.86 -15.82
N GLY A 6 17.27 2.80 -15.95
CA GLY A 6 16.56 1.65 -16.52
C GLY A 6 16.15 0.59 -15.50
N THR A 7 16.55 0.69 -14.23
CA THR A 7 16.14 -0.27 -13.19
C THR A 7 14.61 -0.24 -13.00
N THR A 8 13.98 -1.41 -13.01
CA THR A 8 12.52 -1.51 -12.85
C THR A 8 12.18 -1.96 -11.43
N PHE A 9 11.48 -1.10 -10.69
CA PHE A 9 10.92 -1.41 -9.38
C PHE A 9 9.46 -1.85 -9.52
N VAL A 10 9.12 -3.00 -8.95
CA VAL A 10 7.78 -3.59 -9.04
C VAL A 10 7.07 -3.64 -7.71
N THR A 11 5.75 -3.46 -7.77
CA THR A 11 4.82 -3.76 -6.68
C THR A 11 3.54 -4.28 -7.33
N ARG A 12 3.29 -5.58 -7.20
CA ARG A 12 2.09 -6.26 -7.72
C ARG A 12 1.28 -6.79 -6.57
N PHE A 13 -0.03 -6.63 -6.64
CA PHE A 13 -0.98 -7.05 -5.62
C PHE A 13 -2.35 -7.29 -6.27
N TYR A 14 -3.20 -8.06 -5.61
CA TYR A 14 -4.57 -8.27 -6.06
C TYR A 14 -5.48 -7.19 -5.49
N SER A 15 -6.18 -6.44 -6.34
CA SER A 15 -7.14 -5.42 -5.90
C SER A 15 -8.33 -6.00 -5.12
N ALA A 16 -8.61 -7.30 -5.29
CA ALA A 16 -9.58 -8.03 -4.49
C ALA A 16 -9.12 -8.24 -3.03
N GLU A 17 -7.81 -8.22 -2.78
CA GLU A 17 -7.22 -8.35 -1.44
C GLU A 17 -6.90 -6.96 -0.85
N LEU A 18 -6.27 -6.09 -1.64
CA LEU A 18 -5.82 -4.74 -1.27
C LEU A 18 -6.42 -3.73 -2.25
N ASN A 19 -7.59 -3.19 -1.90
CA ASN A 19 -8.42 -2.35 -2.77
C ASN A 19 -8.04 -0.85 -2.76
N TYR A 20 -7.05 -0.46 -1.96
CA TYR A 20 -6.48 0.88 -1.95
C TYR A 20 -4.99 0.84 -2.27
N VAL A 21 -4.47 1.94 -2.80
CA VAL A 21 -3.03 2.17 -2.94
C VAL A 21 -2.71 3.59 -2.49
N THR A 22 -1.74 3.72 -1.61
CA THR A 22 -1.19 5.01 -1.20
C THR A 22 0.15 5.22 -1.88
N ARG A 23 0.41 6.44 -2.35
CA ARG A 23 1.73 6.85 -2.82
C ARG A 23 2.13 8.10 -2.06
N TRP A 24 3.18 8.00 -1.25
CA TRP A 24 3.70 9.15 -0.53
C TRP A 24 4.71 9.88 -1.41
N ILE A 25 4.45 11.17 -1.66
CA ILE A 25 5.34 12.04 -2.43
C ILE A 25 5.89 13.09 -1.45
N LEU A 26 7.19 13.04 -1.24
CA LEU A 26 7.95 13.98 -0.43
C LEU A 26 9.26 14.26 -1.15
N TYR A 27 9.51 15.52 -1.42
CA TYR A 27 10.76 16.00 -2.00
C TYR A 27 10.98 17.44 -1.54
N ASN A 28 11.84 17.62 -0.55
CA ASN A 28 12.26 18.92 -0.03
C ASN A 28 13.79 18.92 0.21
N GLY A 29 14.34 20.03 0.72
CA GLY A 29 15.79 20.20 0.87
C GLY A 29 16.48 19.19 1.80
N GLU A 30 15.74 18.61 2.75
CA GLU A 30 16.29 17.71 3.78
C GLU A 30 15.82 16.26 3.60
N GLN A 31 14.71 16.05 2.89
CA GLN A 31 14.01 14.77 2.86
C GLN A 31 13.44 14.48 1.48
N GLN A 32 13.59 13.22 1.06
CA GLN A 32 12.94 12.67 -0.10
C GLN A 32 12.53 11.23 0.16
N VAL A 33 11.52 10.76 -0.57
CA VAL A 33 11.05 9.37 -0.54
C VAL A 33 11.06 8.77 -1.93
N ALA A 34 11.26 7.46 -2.02
CA ALA A 34 11.23 6.73 -3.29
C ALA A 34 9.83 6.72 -3.96
N ALA A 35 8.78 7.09 -3.22
CA ALA A 35 7.41 7.20 -3.72
C ALA A 35 6.88 5.94 -4.43
N PHE A 36 7.21 4.76 -3.87
CA PHE A 36 6.65 3.48 -4.30
C PHE A 36 5.15 3.36 -3.97
N ALA A 37 4.48 2.46 -4.67
CA ALA A 37 3.09 2.12 -4.38
C ALA A 37 3.01 1.34 -3.06
N LEU A 38 2.09 1.73 -2.18
CA LEU A 38 1.83 1.10 -0.89
C LEU A 38 0.39 0.54 -0.92
N PRO A 39 0.20 -0.75 -1.27
CA PRO A 39 -1.11 -1.38 -1.30
C PRO A 39 -1.70 -1.49 0.11
N ALA A 40 -3.01 -1.29 0.24
CA ALA A 40 -3.69 -1.20 1.53
C ALA A 40 -5.14 -1.69 1.46
N THR A 41 -5.71 -1.97 2.63
CA THR A 41 -7.13 -2.33 2.82
C THR A 41 -8.01 -1.12 3.12
N CYS A 42 -7.42 0.04 3.37
CA CYS A 42 -8.13 1.28 3.67
C CYS A 42 -7.28 2.51 3.32
N ARG A 43 -7.88 3.70 3.46
CA ARG A 43 -7.19 4.99 3.36
C ARG A 43 -6.42 5.30 4.66
N PRO A 44 -5.37 6.14 4.63
CA PRO A 44 -4.61 6.54 5.81
C PRO A 44 -5.34 7.61 6.64
N GLU A 45 -6.56 7.33 7.07
CA GLU A 45 -7.48 8.28 7.72
C GLU A 45 -7.75 7.97 9.21
N GLY A 46 -7.16 6.89 9.72
CA GLY A 46 -7.33 6.45 11.11
C GLY A 46 -8.55 5.56 11.34
N TYR A 47 -8.58 4.93 12.52
CA TYR A 47 -9.56 3.88 12.86
C TYR A 47 -11.02 4.34 12.77
N LEU A 48 -11.37 5.48 13.40
CA LEU A 48 -12.75 5.96 13.44
C LEU A 48 -13.27 6.34 12.04
N ALA A 49 -12.40 6.86 11.18
CA ALA A 49 -12.77 7.16 9.80
C ALA A 49 -12.96 5.86 8.99
N ALA A 50 -12.04 4.90 9.12
CA ALA A 50 -12.17 3.58 8.51
C ALA A 50 -13.46 2.84 8.96
N GLN A 51 -13.84 2.99 10.23
CA GLN A 51 -15.09 2.44 10.76
C GLN A 51 -16.31 3.07 10.09
N ARG A 52 -16.38 4.41 10.06
CA ARG A 52 -17.47 5.14 9.42
C ARG A 52 -17.58 4.86 7.92
N ASN A 53 -16.45 4.63 7.27
CA ASN A 53 -16.38 4.39 5.84
C ASN A 53 -16.54 2.91 5.46
N GLY A 54 -16.75 2.02 6.44
CA GLY A 54 -16.97 0.59 6.20
C GLY A 54 -15.75 -0.17 5.65
N THR A 55 -14.54 0.37 5.83
CA THR A 55 -13.30 -0.26 5.33
C THR A 55 -12.58 -1.09 6.39
N LEU A 56 -13.08 -1.16 7.63
CA LEU A 56 -12.51 -1.99 8.67
C LEU A 56 -12.70 -3.47 8.37
N ILE A 57 -11.59 -4.22 8.42
CA ILE A 57 -11.60 -5.68 8.35
C ILE A 57 -11.57 -6.24 9.77
N GLN A 58 -12.56 -7.05 10.11
CA GLN A 58 -12.60 -7.82 11.36
C GLN A 58 -12.13 -9.24 11.09
N VAL A 59 -11.28 -9.78 11.96
CA VAL A 59 -10.82 -11.18 11.91
C VAL A 59 -11.24 -11.83 13.21
N ALA A 60 -12.09 -12.86 13.13
CA ALA A 60 -12.61 -13.54 14.31
C ALA A 60 -11.49 -14.34 15.02
N PRO A 61 -11.68 -14.74 16.29
CA PRO A 61 -10.72 -15.59 16.98
C PRO A 61 -10.37 -16.84 16.16
N GLN A 62 -9.08 -17.16 16.10
CA GLN A 62 -8.52 -18.30 15.35
C GLN A 62 -8.71 -18.23 13.82
N GLN A 63 -9.12 -17.09 13.27
CA GLN A 63 -9.18 -16.89 11.82
C GLN A 63 -7.91 -16.22 11.30
N THR A 64 -7.60 -16.46 10.02
CA THR A 64 -6.49 -15.84 9.30
C THR A 64 -7.03 -15.17 8.05
N ARG A 65 -6.48 -14.00 7.71
CA ARG A 65 -6.70 -13.36 6.42
C ARG A 65 -5.34 -13.12 5.76
N THR A 66 -5.23 -13.56 4.51
CA THR A 66 -4.00 -13.49 3.74
C THR A 66 -4.11 -12.42 2.67
N PHE A 67 -2.99 -11.74 2.42
CA PHE A 67 -2.82 -10.75 1.37
C PHE A 67 -1.49 -11.03 0.67
N THR A 68 -1.43 -10.77 -0.62
CA THR A 68 -0.31 -11.12 -1.48
C THR A 68 0.28 -9.87 -2.10
N VAL A 69 1.59 -9.69 -1.94
CA VAL A 69 2.35 -8.62 -2.58
C VAL A 69 3.62 -9.20 -3.15
N THR A 70 3.89 -8.92 -4.42
CA THR A 70 5.22 -9.13 -5.03
C THR A 70 5.88 -7.78 -5.16
N THR A 71 7.04 -7.59 -4.52
CA THR A 71 7.80 -6.35 -4.58
C THR A 71 9.29 -6.63 -4.78
N GLY A 72 10.00 -5.75 -5.45
CA GLY A 72 11.42 -5.93 -5.75
C GLY A 72 11.88 -5.18 -6.98
N ILE A 73 12.98 -5.66 -7.55
CA ILE A 73 13.62 -5.16 -8.77
C ILE A 73 13.47 -6.22 -9.87
N GLU A 74 13.21 -5.80 -11.10
CA GLU A 74 13.24 -6.61 -12.33
C GLU A 74 14.46 -6.30 -13.20
#